data_AF-A0A1I8JRP4-F1
#
_entry.id   AF-A0A1I8JRP4-F1
#
_cell.length_a   1.000
_cell.length_b   1.000
_cell.length_c   1.000
_cell.angle_alpha   90.00
_cell.angle_beta   90.00
_cell.angle_gamma   90.00
#
_symmetry.space_group_name_H-M   'P 1'
#
loop_
_entity.id
_entity.type
_entity.pdbx_description
1 polymer ?
#
loop_
_entity_poly.entity_id
_entity_poly.type
_entity_poly.pdbx_seq_one_letter_code
_entity_poly.pdbx_strand_id
1 'polypeptide(L)'
;RSRHSQSAWSAADTNEMEDDSESAESLAGIGHWLSVKHWLVHKRRRVEPAPHRKWRPYWASLRGTVLMLHKSDSAAASSLSLALPHVAASASCAGDYPEGNATGVVAGTSMELSHPRLCLIVEGCIAQAMPEHPKREHVLSLSTAFGDAYLLQATSKEEMDAWVAAFHTACASLFARQRGKVDTVRLLRSEIAKLECSVDLDGKMRTMAELQLSAVRDTRSRQTITRDIEQWKRMSSA
;
A
#
# COMPACT_ATOMS: atom_id res chain seq x y z
N ARG A 1 37.60 24.06 -18.83
CA ARG A 1 38.26 22.97 -19.59
C ARG A 1 38.17 21.71 -18.72
N SER A 2 37.02 21.03 -18.72
CA SER A 2 36.76 19.73 -19.37
C SER A 2 37.72 18.60 -18.97
N ARG A 3 37.17 17.59 -18.24
CA ARG A 3 37.10 16.14 -18.55
C ARG A 3 36.82 15.38 -17.24
N HIS A 4 35.60 14.88 -16.98
CA HIS A 4 35.11 13.53 -17.33
C HIS A 4 36.15 12.41 -17.12
N SER A 5 35.94 11.59 -16.09
CA SER A 5 36.24 10.17 -16.12
C SER A 5 35.18 9.42 -15.30
N GLN A 6 34.44 8.58 -16.01
CA GLN A 6 33.50 7.60 -15.49
C GLN A 6 34.27 6.57 -14.63
N SER A 7 33.73 6.20 -13.47
CA SER A 7 34.15 4.98 -12.77
C SER A 7 33.04 3.95 -12.91
N ALA A 8 33.40 2.86 -13.57
CA ALA A 8 32.61 1.68 -13.84
C ALA A 8 32.01 1.08 -12.57
N TRP A 9 30.74 0.71 -12.63
CA TRP A 9 30.11 -0.16 -11.64
C TRP A 9 30.46 -1.59 -12.02
N SER A 10 31.41 -2.20 -11.30
CA SER A 10 31.69 -3.62 -11.44
C SER A 10 30.59 -4.42 -10.77
N ALA A 11 29.99 -5.31 -11.55
CA ALA A 11 29.09 -6.36 -11.11
C ALA A 11 29.87 -7.39 -10.28
N ALA A 12 29.80 -7.29 -8.96
CA ALA A 12 30.10 -8.36 -8.02
C ALA A 12 29.72 -7.88 -6.62
N ASP A 13 28.45 -8.10 -6.24
CA ASP A 13 28.00 -8.26 -4.84
C ASP A 13 26.56 -8.76 -4.91
N THR A 14 26.40 -9.95 -5.48
CA THR A 14 25.23 -10.79 -5.28
C THR A 14 25.63 -11.83 -4.25
N ASN A 15 25.44 -11.53 -2.97
CA ASN A 15 25.27 -12.58 -1.99
C ASN A 15 24.28 -12.15 -0.90
N GLU A 16 23.29 -13.01 -0.71
CA GLU A 16 22.57 -13.27 0.55
C GLU A 16 21.77 -12.09 1.12
N MET A 17 20.65 -11.81 0.46
CA MET A 17 19.51 -11.15 1.11
C MET A 17 18.64 -12.26 1.72
N GLU A 18 19.03 -12.70 2.91
CA GLU A 18 18.22 -13.61 3.72
C GLU A 18 16.88 -12.95 4.05
N ASP A 19 15.85 -13.77 3.88
CA ASP A 19 14.44 -13.45 3.85
C ASP A 19 13.90 -13.35 5.29
N ASP A 20 14.04 -12.19 5.93
CA ASP A 20 13.31 -11.88 7.18
C ASP A 20 11.84 -11.46 6.88
N SER A 21 11.16 -12.24 6.03
CA SER A 21 9.76 -12.01 5.62
C SER A 21 8.75 -12.69 6.56
N GLU A 22 9.22 -13.35 7.62
CA GLU A 22 8.44 -14.24 8.51
C GLU A 22 7.46 -13.52 9.47
N SER A 23 7.38 -12.18 9.43
CA SER A 23 6.45 -11.41 10.28
C SER A 23 5.18 -10.91 9.58
N ALA A 24 5.03 -11.15 8.27
CA ALA A 24 3.83 -10.81 7.50
C ALA A 24 3.01 -12.05 7.08
N GLU A 25 3.32 -13.21 7.65
CA GLU A 25 2.84 -14.52 7.19
C GLU A 25 1.36 -14.83 7.46
N SER A 26 0.61 -14.02 8.20
CA SER A 26 -0.76 -14.41 8.54
C SER A 26 -1.82 -14.05 7.48
N LEU A 27 -1.58 -13.14 6.54
CA LEU A 27 -2.62 -12.72 5.56
C LEU A 27 -2.11 -12.39 4.13
N ALA A 28 -0.81 -12.22 3.89
CA ALA A 28 -0.27 -11.85 2.57
C ALA A 28 0.34 -13.03 1.78
N GLY A 29 0.40 -14.23 2.37
CA GLY A 29 0.98 -15.43 1.75
C GLY A 29 0.04 -16.19 0.81
N ILE A 30 -1.25 -15.85 0.78
CA ILE A 30 -2.27 -16.57 0.00
C ILE A 30 -3.01 -15.51 -0.83
N GLY A 31 -3.02 -15.64 -2.15
CA GLY A 31 -3.76 -14.72 -3.00
C GLY A 31 -5.27 -14.79 -2.71
N HIS A 32 -5.98 -13.69 -2.89
CA HIS A 32 -7.44 -13.65 -2.72
C HIS A 32 -8.12 -13.01 -3.93
N TRP A 33 -9.41 -13.31 -4.10
CA TRP A 33 -10.22 -12.71 -5.15
C TRP A 33 -10.62 -11.29 -4.79
N LEU A 34 -10.17 -10.33 -5.60
CA LEU A 34 -10.59 -8.93 -5.50
C LEU A 34 -11.30 -8.48 -6.76
N SER A 35 -12.44 -7.82 -6.60
CA SER A 35 -13.03 -7.04 -7.70
C SER A 35 -12.38 -5.66 -7.72
N VAL A 36 -11.67 -5.33 -8.80
CA VAL A 36 -10.93 -4.07 -8.93
C VAL A 36 -11.65 -3.15 -9.92
N LYS A 37 -11.69 -1.86 -9.58
CA LYS A 37 -12.20 -0.78 -10.42
C LYS A 37 -11.27 0.41 -10.35
N HIS A 38 -10.78 0.88 -11.50
CA HIS A 38 -10.03 2.12 -11.58
C HIS A 38 -10.98 3.31 -11.36
N TRP A 39 -10.69 4.17 -10.38
CA TRP A 39 -11.56 5.28 -10.00
C TRP A 39 -11.03 6.62 -10.49
N LEU A 40 -9.81 6.99 -10.10
CA LEU A 40 -9.21 8.28 -10.43
C LEU A 40 -7.86 8.09 -11.11
N VAL A 41 -7.57 8.93 -12.10
CA VAL A 41 -6.29 8.99 -12.80
C VAL A 41 -5.69 10.36 -12.58
N HIS A 42 -4.41 10.40 -12.21
CA HIS A 42 -3.68 11.65 -12.20
C HIS A 42 -3.16 11.98 -13.60
N LYS A 43 -3.67 13.07 -14.20
CA LYS A 43 -3.20 13.55 -15.50
C LYS A 43 -2.68 14.97 -15.37
N ARG A 44 -1.36 15.12 -15.56
CA ARG A 44 -0.61 16.38 -15.48
C ARG A 44 -0.60 17.00 -14.07
N ARG A 45 -1.66 17.73 -13.73
CA ARG A 45 -1.83 18.47 -12.46
C ARG A 45 -3.27 18.39 -11.96
N ARG A 46 -4.08 17.51 -12.53
CA ARG A 46 -5.50 17.35 -12.18
C ARG A 46 -5.81 15.88 -12.02
N VAL A 47 -6.63 15.59 -11.03
CA VAL A 47 -7.18 14.26 -10.81
C VAL A 47 -8.47 14.18 -11.60
N GLU A 48 -8.51 13.24 -12.55
CA GLU A 48 -9.62 13.06 -13.47
C GLU A 48 -10.29 11.69 -13.25
N PRO A 49 -11.58 11.58 -13.58
CA PRO A 49 -12.25 10.30 -13.54
C PRO A 49 -11.62 9.29 -14.52
N ALA A 50 -11.27 8.09 -14.03
CA ALA A 50 -10.71 7.05 -14.88
C ALA A 50 -11.64 6.69 -16.07
N PRO A 51 -11.11 6.43 -17.28
CA PRO A 51 -11.91 6.22 -18.49
C PRO A 51 -12.67 4.88 -18.50
N HIS A 52 -12.16 3.83 -17.82
CA HIS A 52 -12.78 2.51 -17.78
C HIS A 52 -13.11 2.07 -16.35
N ARG A 53 -14.36 2.32 -15.94
CA ARG A 53 -14.85 2.21 -14.54
C ARG A 53 -15.68 0.96 -14.24
N LYS A 54 -15.47 -0.11 -15.00
CA LYS A 54 -16.16 -1.39 -14.74
C LYS A 54 -15.37 -2.20 -13.73
N TRP A 55 -16.09 -2.73 -12.74
CA TRP A 55 -15.54 -3.72 -11.81
C TRP A 55 -15.15 -4.98 -12.58
N ARG A 56 -13.96 -5.50 -12.30
CA ARG A 56 -13.47 -6.75 -12.89
C ARG A 56 -12.85 -7.60 -11.78
N PRO A 57 -13.16 -8.90 -11.70
CA PRO A 57 -12.53 -9.79 -10.74
C PRO A 57 -11.11 -10.11 -11.17
N TYR A 58 -10.21 -10.13 -10.19
CA TYR A 58 -8.82 -10.51 -10.34
C TYR A 58 -8.40 -11.37 -9.15
N TRP A 59 -7.50 -12.31 -9.41
CA TRP A 59 -6.74 -12.96 -8.36
C TRP A 59 -5.59 -12.04 -7.96
N ALA A 60 -5.67 -11.50 -6.76
CA ALA A 60 -4.75 -10.52 -6.23
C ALA A 60 -3.71 -11.18 -5.32
N SER A 61 -2.45 -10.80 -5.49
CA SER A 61 -1.38 -11.14 -4.54
C SER A 61 -0.49 -9.93 -4.29
N LEU A 62 -0.07 -9.75 -3.04
CA LEU A 62 0.82 -8.66 -2.64
C LEU A 62 2.21 -9.25 -2.38
N ARG A 63 3.23 -8.77 -3.10
CA ARG A 63 4.63 -9.11 -2.84
C ARG A 63 5.40 -7.82 -2.55
N GLY A 64 5.85 -7.66 -1.31
CA GLY A 64 6.41 -6.39 -0.84
C GLY A 64 5.41 -5.26 -1.09
N THR A 65 5.80 -4.26 -1.90
CA THR A 65 4.97 -3.11 -2.28
C THR A 65 4.40 -3.20 -3.69
N VAL A 66 4.31 -4.41 -4.25
CA VAL A 66 3.75 -4.64 -5.58
C VAL A 66 2.50 -5.51 -5.48
N LEU A 67 1.35 -4.93 -5.84
CA LEU A 67 0.09 -5.65 -5.98
C LEU A 67 -0.02 -6.20 -7.39
N MET A 68 -0.03 -7.53 -7.51
CA MET A 68 -0.16 -8.25 -8.77
C MET A 68 -1.59 -8.73 -8.94
N LEU A 69 -2.18 -8.43 -10.10
CA LEU A 69 -3.55 -8.77 -10.44
C LEU A 69 -3.57 -9.68 -11.66
N HIS A 70 -3.96 -10.93 -11.43
CA HIS A 70 -4.07 -11.97 -12.45
C HIS A 70 -5.54 -12.06 -12.86
N LYS A 71 -5.83 -12.06 -14.17
CA LYS A 71 -7.20 -12.31 -14.61
C LYS A 71 -7.43 -13.81 -14.59
N SER A 72 -8.62 -14.21 -14.14
CA SER A 72 -9.09 -15.57 -14.37
C SER A 72 -9.27 -15.79 -15.87
N ASP A 73 -8.40 -16.60 -16.48
CA ASP A 73 -8.80 -17.29 -17.70
C ASP A 73 -9.86 -18.33 -17.33
N SER A 74 -10.92 -18.39 -18.13
CA SER A 74 -12.15 -19.15 -17.86
C SER A 74 -11.95 -20.64 -17.55
N ALA A 75 -10.74 -21.19 -17.79
CA ALA A 75 -10.38 -22.58 -17.50
C ALA A 75 -9.89 -22.81 -16.05
N ALA A 76 -9.35 -21.79 -15.36
CA ALA A 76 -8.77 -21.93 -14.03
C ALA A 76 -9.73 -21.58 -12.88
N ALA A 77 -10.85 -20.90 -13.16
CA ALA A 77 -11.84 -20.53 -12.13
C ALA A 77 -12.47 -21.75 -11.43
N SER A 78 -12.66 -22.86 -12.16
CA SER A 78 -13.32 -24.06 -11.64
C SER A 78 -12.47 -24.85 -10.64
N SER A 79 -11.14 -24.73 -10.70
CA SER A 79 -10.22 -25.45 -9.81
C SER A 79 -9.88 -24.70 -8.52
N LEU A 80 -10.14 -23.39 -8.46
CA LEU A 80 -9.75 -22.52 -7.34
C LEU A 80 -10.73 -22.53 -6.15
N SER A 81 -11.94 -23.04 -6.33
CA SER A 81 -12.95 -23.10 -5.24
C SER A 81 -12.81 -24.31 -4.32
N LEU A 82 -11.99 -25.31 -4.68
CA LEU A 82 -11.91 -26.60 -3.98
C LEU A 82 -10.64 -26.78 -3.13
N ALA A 83 -9.78 -25.78 -3.00
CA ALA A 83 -8.45 -25.93 -2.39
C ALA A 83 -8.20 -25.06 -1.14
N LEU A 84 -9.24 -24.68 -0.40
CA LEU A 84 -9.08 -24.08 0.93
C LEU A 84 -9.73 -25.00 1.98
N PRO A 85 -8.96 -25.59 2.92
CA PRO A 85 -9.53 -26.35 4.02
C PRO A 85 -10.33 -25.39 4.91
N HIS A 86 -11.64 -25.63 4.99
CA HIS A 86 -12.53 -24.99 5.93
C HIS A 86 -12.08 -25.33 7.35
N VAL A 87 -11.62 -24.34 8.12
CA VAL A 87 -11.62 -24.41 9.59
C VAL A 87 -13.09 -24.47 10.02
N ALA A 88 -13.63 -25.69 10.09
CA ALA A 88 -14.81 -25.98 10.88
C ALA A 88 -14.31 -26.43 12.25
N ALA A 89 -14.24 -25.47 13.18
CA ALA A 89 -14.24 -25.79 14.59
C ALA A 89 -15.63 -26.32 14.96
N SER A 90 -15.72 -27.63 15.22
CA SER A 90 -16.74 -28.18 16.12
C SER A 90 -16.26 -29.53 16.64
N ALA A 91 -16.09 -29.55 17.97
CA ALA A 91 -15.74 -30.68 18.80
C ALA A 91 -16.63 -31.91 18.57
N SER A 92 -16.01 -33.09 18.56
CA SER A 92 -16.56 -34.27 19.25
C SER A 92 -15.45 -35.28 19.54
N CYS A 93 -15.42 -35.71 20.78
CA CYS A 93 -14.56 -36.72 21.38
C CYS A 93 -14.86 -38.17 20.90
N ALA A 94 -13.82 -39.00 21.05
CA ALA A 94 -13.78 -40.48 21.14
C ALA A 94 -13.64 -41.32 19.85
N GLY A 95 -12.61 -42.20 19.84
CA GLY A 95 -12.62 -43.47 19.09
C GLY A 95 -11.37 -43.82 18.25
N ASP A 96 -10.37 -44.43 18.89
CA ASP A 96 -9.59 -45.64 18.51
C ASP A 96 -9.19 -46.03 17.05
N TYR A 97 -7.87 -46.35 16.91
CA TYR A 97 -7.09 -47.17 15.93
C TYR A 97 -6.67 -46.63 14.53
N PRO A 98 -5.61 -47.17 13.87
CA PRO A 98 -4.24 -47.52 14.33
C PRO A 98 -3.10 -47.00 13.38
N GLU A 99 -1.85 -47.33 13.73
CA GLU A 99 -0.58 -47.05 13.02
C GLU A 99 -0.56 -47.39 11.52
N GLY A 100 0.07 -46.53 10.71
CA GLY A 100 0.36 -46.79 9.29
C GLY A 100 1.18 -45.69 8.61
N ASN A 101 2.47 -45.98 8.42
CA ASN A 101 3.50 -45.39 7.55
C ASN A 101 3.49 -43.87 7.19
N ALA A 102 4.61 -43.23 7.52
CA ALA A 102 5.05 -42.00 6.89
C ALA A 102 5.51 -42.28 5.45
N THR A 103 4.97 -41.54 4.47
CA THR A 103 5.68 -40.93 3.33
C THR A 103 4.66 -40.25 2.43
N GLY A 104 4.36 -38.98 2.72
CA GLY A 104 3.56 -38.11 1.88
C GLY A 104 4.17 -36.72 1.91
N VAL A 105 5.22 -36.52 1.12
CA VAL A 105 5.74 -35.18 0.82
C VAL A 105 4.61 -34.44 0.10
N VAL A 106 3.95 -33.52 0.80
CA VAL A 106 3.01 -32.58 0.18
C VAL A 106 3.87 -31.55 -0.55
N ALA A 107 4.30 -31.90 -1.75
CA ALA A 107 4.97 -30.98 -2.66
C ALA A 107 4.02 -29.82 -2.95
N GLY A 108 4.52 -28.60 -2.70
CA GLY A 108 3.79 -27.37 -2.93
C GLY A 108 3.20 -27.33 -4.34
N THR A 109 1.88 -27.16 -4.42
CA THR A 109 1.22 -26.87 -5.68
C THR A 109 1.59 -25.44 -6.09
N SER A 110 2.67 -25.32 -6.86
CA SER A 110 2.99 -24.10 -7.60
C SER A 110 1.90 -23.90 -8.65
N MET A 111 0.88 -23.11 -8.31
CA MET A 111 -0.17 -22.71 -9.25
C MET A 111 0.48 -21.86 -10.35
N GLU A 112 0.44 -22.34 -11.60
CA GLU A 112 0.77 -21.53 -12.77
C GLU A 112 -0.27 -20.42 -12.94
N LEU A 113 -0.11 -19.34 -12.18
CA LEU A 113 -0.81 -18.09 -12.45
C LEU A 113 -0.20 -17.50 -13.73
N SER A 114 -1.01 -17.42 -14.80
CA SER A 114 -0.65 -16.70 -16.03
C SER A 114 -0.11 -15.30 -15.71
N HIS A 115 0.91 -14.81 -16.43
CA HIS A 115 1.54 -13.51 -16.19
C HIS A 115 0.57 -12.41 -15.71
N PRO A 116 0.91 -11.68 -14.62
CA PRO A 116 0.03 -10.66 -14.07
C PRO A 116 -0.24 -9.59 -15.13
N ARG A 117 -1.53 -9.36 -15.42
CA ARG A 117 -1.91 -8.41 -16.47
C ARG A 117 -1.83 -6.97 -15.99
N LEU A 118 -1.84 -6.78 -14.67
CA LEU A 118 -1.74 -5.48 -14.03
C LEU A 118 -0.89 -5.62 -12.77
N CYS A 119 0.16 -4.82 -12.70
CA CYS A 119 1.00 -4.66 -11.52
C CYS A 119 0.86 -3.22 -11.03
N LEU A 120 0.47 -3.05 -9.78
CA LEU A 120 0.32 -1.74 -9.14
C LEU A 120 1.42 -1.57 -8.10
N ILE A 121 2.20 -0.50 -8.22
CA ILE A 121 3.18 -0.09 -7.22
C ILE A 121 2.42 0.64 -6.12
N VAL A 122 2.38 0.06 -4.93
CA VAL A 122 1.63 0.57 -3.77
C VAL A 122 2.54 1.25 -2.75
N GLU A 123 3.72 1.71 -3.16
CA GLU A 123 4.65 2.45 -2.31
C GLU A 123 4.03 3.78 -1.86
N GLY A 124 4.02 4.01 -0.54
CA GLY A 124 3.39 5.20 0.05
C GLY A 124 1.89 5.29 -0.21
N CYS A 125 1.21 4.16 -0.44
CA CYS A 125 -0.22 4.16 -0.67
C CYS A 125 -1.01 4.46 0.61
N ILE A 126 -2.19 5.02 0.42
CA ILE A 126 -3.19 5.20 1.48
C ILE A 126 -4.38 4.33 1.13
N ALA A 127 -4.58 3.28 1.92
CA ALA A 127 -5.77 2.44 1.87
C ALA A 127 -6.79 2.88 2.93
N GLN A 128 -8.06 2.97 2.56
CA GLN A 128 -9.16 3.32 3.46
C GLN A 128 -10.38 2.44 3.18
N ALA A 129 -10.96 1.84 4.23
CA ALA A 129 -12.23 1.15 4.14
C ALA A 129 -13.36 2.14 3.77
N MET A 130 -14.22 1.76 2.85
CA MET A 130 -15.34 2.56 2.36
C MET A 130 -16.67 1.82 2.56
N PRO A 131 -17.16 1.72 3.82
CA PRO A 131 -18.42 1.04 4.14
C PRO A 131 -19.64 1.77 3.58
N GLU A 132 -19.54 3.08 3.29
CA GLU A 132 -20.63 3.93 2.79
C GLU A 132 -20.91 3.77 1.28
N HIS A 133 -20.27 2.81 0.60
CA HIS A 133 -20.44 2.66 -0.84
C HIS A 133 -21.87 2.20 -1.20
N PRO A 134 -22.63 2.97 -2.01
CA PRO A 134 -24.10 2.81 -2.14
C PRO A 134 -24.56 1.56 -2.88
N LYS A 135 -23.66 0.77 -3.48
CA LYS A 135 -24.01 -0.37 -4.35
C LYS A 135 -23.31 -1.68 -4.02
N ARG A 136 -22.32 -1.66 -3.13
CA ARG A 136 -21.43 -2.79 -2.84
C ARG A 136 -20.90 -2.66 -1.44
N GLU A 137 -20.89 -3.76 -0.72
CA GLU A 137 -20.31 -3.88 0.60
C GLU A 137 -18.83 -4.28 0.50
N HIS A 138 -18.09 -4.08 1.59
CA HIS A 138 -16.67 -4.45 1.73
C HIS A 138 -15.75 -3.84 0.66
N VAL A 139 -16.02 -2.58 0.31
CA VAL A 139 -15.20 -1.81 -0.61
C VAL A 139 -14.14 -1.06 0.16
N LEU A 140 -12.90 -1.08 -0.33
CA LEU A 140 -11.81 -0.23 0.12
C LEU A 140 -11.30 0.64 -1.04
N SER A 141 -10.84 1.83 -0.70
CA SER A 141 -10.20 2.78 -1.60
C SER A 141 -8.69 2.73 -1.41
N LEU A 142 -7.95 2.51 -2.49
CA LEU A 142 -6.49 2.51 -2.53
C LEU A 142 -6.02 3.68 -3.37
N SER A 143 -5.38 4.67 -2.73
CA SER A 143 -4.75 5.81 -3.41
C SER A 143 -3.25 5.60 -3.46
N THR A 144 -2.66 5.63 -4.65
CA THR A 144 -1.20 5.49 -4.84
C THR A 144 -0.50 6.84 -4.69
N ALA A 145 0.79 6.84 -4.37
CA ALA A 145 1.60 8.06 -4.31
C ALA A 145 1.69 8.80 -5.66
N PHE A 146 1.35 8.12 -6.76
CA PHE A 146 1.30 8.69 -8.11
C PHE A 146 0.01 9.51 -8.37
N GLY A 147 -0.94 9.51 -7.42
CA GLY A 147 -2.20 10.25 -7.52
C GLY A 147 -3.32 9.48 -8.23
N ASP A 148 -3.11 8.22 -8.56
CA ASP A 148 -4.16 7.32 -9.05
C ASP A 148 -4.92 6.69 -7.88
N ALA A 149 -6.22 6.47 -8.06
CA ALA A 149 -7.05 5.81 -7.04
C ALA A 149 -7.82 4.63 -7.62
N TYR A 150 -7.83 3.53 -6.86
CA TYR A 150 -8.49 2.27 -7.20
C TYR A 150 -9.51 1.92 -6.12
N LEU A 151 -10.65 1.38 -6.54
CA LEU A 151 -11.62 0.76 -5.65
C LEU A 151 -11.45 -0.75 -5.73
N LEU A 152 -11.31 -1.38 -4.58
CA LEU A 152 -11.14 -2.81 -4.43
C LEU A 152 -12.30 -3.32 -3.59
N GLN A 153 -12.94 -4.39 -4.01
CA GLN A 153 -14.00 -5.04 -3.24
C GLN A 153 -13.51 -6.43 -2.84
N ALA A 154 -13.53 -6.66 -1.52
CA ALA A 154 -13.25 -7.94 -0.88
C ALA A 154 -14.52 -8.78 -0.73
N THR A 155 -14.37 -10.05 -0.37
CA THR A 155 -15.50 -10.97 -0.15
C THR A 155 -16.13 -10.82 1.23
N SER A 156 -15.36 -10.35 2.22
CA SER A 156 -15.83 -10.13 3.59
C SER A 156 -15.23 -8.84 4.20
N LYS A 157 -15.82 -8.39 5.31
CA LYS A 157 -15.29 -7.26 6.09
C LYS A 157 -13.89 -7.54 6.63
N GLU A 158 -13.66 -8.74 7.14
CA GLU A 158 -12.37 -9.15 7.69
C GLU A 158 -11.29 -9.15 6.61
N GLU A 159 -11.62 -9.64 5.41
CA GLU A 159 -10.70 -9.63 4.28
C GLU A 159 -10.40 -8.19 3.83
N MET A 160 -11.40 -7.31 3.80
CA MET A 160 -11.18 -5.88 3.51
C MET A 160 -10.22 -5.24 4.52
N ASP A 161 -10.44 -5.45 5.82
CA ASP A 161 -9.59 -4.90 6.89
C ASP A 161 -8.16 -5.52 6.84
N ALA A 162 -8.05 -6.81 6.50
CA ALA A 162 -6.78 -7.48 6.26
C ALA A 162 -6.00 -6.87 5.08
N TRP A 163 -6.65 -6.60 3.94
CA TRP A 163 -6.02 -5.95 2.80
C TRP A 163 -5.51 -4.55 3.13
N VAL A 164 -6.30 -3.75 3.87
CA VAL A 164 -5.89 -2.42 4.34
C VAL A 164 -4.64 -2.53 5.21
N ALA A 165 -4.65 -3.44 6.19
CA ALA A 165 -3.50 -3.66 7.07
C ALA A 165 -2.26 -4.14 6.29
N ALA A 166 -2.43 -5.03 5.31
CA ALA A 166 -1.34 -5.53 4.47
C ALA A 166 -0.69 -4.41 3.65
N PHE A 167 -1.48 -3.52 3.04
CA PHE A 167 -0.95 -2.36 2.30
C PHE A 167 -0.13 -1.43 3.20
N HIS A 168 -0.65 -1.06 4.37
CA HIS A 168 0.06 -0.18 5.29
C HIS A 168 1.31 -0.84 5.89
N THR A 169 1.24 -2.14 6.19
CA THR A 169 2.39 -2.90 6.70
C THR A 169 3.51 -3.00 5.65
N ALA A 170 3.16 -3.28 4.40
CA ALA A 170 4.11 -3.29 3.29
C ALA A 170 4.77 -1.91 3.10
N CYS A 171 3.99 -0.82 3.17
CA CYS A 171 4.52 0.54 3.08
C CYS A 171 5.45 0.89 4.26
N ALA A 172 5.04 0.54 5.49
CA ALA A 172 5.82 0.76 6.70
C ALA A 172 7.15 0.00 6.65
N SER A 173 7.11 -1.28 6.26
CA SER A 173 8.30 -2.11 6.10
C SER A 173 9.25 -1.54 5.04
N LEU A 174 8.74 -1.15 3.87
CA LEU A 174 9.56 -0.50 2.85
C LEU A 174 10.19 0.80 3.35
N PHE A 175 9.41 1.63 4.05
CA PHE A 175 9.89 2.90 4.60
C PHE A 175 11.05 2.70 5.59
N ALA A 176 10.98 1.66 6.42
CA ALA A 176 12.06 1.29 7.34
C ALA A 176 13.32 0.78 6.60
N ARG A 177 13.13 -0.09 5.61
CA ARG A 177 14.22 -0.64 4.78
C ARG A 177 14.96 0.46 4.01
N GLN A 178 14.25 1.42 3.43
CA GLN A 178 14.85 2.56 2.72
C GLN A 178 15.73 3.45 3.62
N ARG A 179 15.49 3.45 4.94
CA ARG A 179 16.25 4.21 5.94
C ARG A 179 17.32 3.38 6.66
N GLY A 180 17.46 2.09 6.33
CA GLY A 180 18.37 1.16 7.01
C GLY A 180 18.03 0.96 8.48
N LYS A 181 16.74 0.98 8.84
CA LYS A 181 16.25 0.81 10.21
C LYS A 181 15.48 -0.50 10.31
N VAL A 182 15.74 -1.28 11.36
CA VAL A 182 15.05 -2.54 11.65
C VAL A 182 13.78 -2.30 12.48
N ASP A 183 13.85 -1.36 13.42
CA ASP A 183 12.72 -0.98 14.28
C ASP A 183 11.77 -0.01 13.57
N THR A 184 10.84 -0.59 12.80
CA THR A 184 9.86 0.13 11.99
C THR A 184 8.95 1.02 12.84
N VAL A 185 8.48 0.54 13.99
CA VAL A 185 7.53 1.28 14.84
C VAL A 185 8.18 2.52 15.43
N ARG A 186 9.41 2.40 15.97
CA ARG A 186 10.12 3.55 16.52
C ARG A 186 10.48 4.57 15.45
N LEU A 187 10.85 4.12 14.25
CA LEU A 187 11.08 5.01 13.12
C LEU A 187 9.82 5.81 12.77
N LEU A 188 8.68 5.15 12.61
CA LEU A 188 7.42 5.82 12.29
C LEU A 188 7.00 6.82 13.37
N ARG A 189 7.10 6.44 14.65
CA ARG A 189 6.82 7.38 15.76
C ARG A 189 7.74 8.59 15.74
N SER A 190 9.02 8.40 15.46
CA SER A 190 9.97 9.51 15.33
C SER A 190 9.63 10.43 14.16
N GLU A 191 9.21 9.89 13.02
CA GLU A 191 8.86 10.70 11.85
C GLU A 191 7.53 11.43 12.06
N ILE A 192 6.55 10.80 12.73
CA ILE A 192 5.30 11.45 13.15
C ILE A 192 5.61 12.65 14.06
N ALA A 193 6.40 12.46 15.12
CA ALA A 193 6.75 13.54 16.05
C ALA A 193 7.49 14.70 15.34
N LYS A 194 8.34 14.37 14.37
CA LYS A 194 9.05 15.37 13.56
C LYS A 194 8.10 16.15 12.66
N LEU A 195 7.13 15.49 12.02
CA LEU A 195 6.11 16.14 11.20
C LEU A 195 5.17 17.00 12.04
N GLU A 196 4.73 16.52 13.20
CA GLU A 196 3.91 17.28 14.15
C GLU A 196 4.62 18.58 14.58
N CYS A 197 5.90 18.48 14.94
CA CYS A 197 6.72 19.64 15.30
C CYS A 197 6.88 20.63 14.12
N SER A 198 7.08 20.11 12.91
CA SER A 198 7.15 20.94 11.70
C SER A 198 5.83 21.67 11.43
N VAL A 199 4.68 21.00 11.58
CA VAL A 199 3.35 21.58 11.38
C VAL A 199 3.04 22.64 12.45
N ASP A 200 3.41 22.39 13.71
CA ASP A 200 3.27 23.38 14.79
C ASP A 200 4.13 24.63 14.53
N LEU A 201 5.38 24.44 14.09
CA LEU A 201 6.25 25.56 13.73
C LEU A 201 5.69 26.36 12.55
N ASP A 202 5.24 25.69 11.49
CA ASP A 202 4.61 26.33 10.33
C ASP A 202 3.33 27.10 10.74
N GLY A 203 2.54 26.55 11.67
CA GLY A 203 1.36 27.21 12.23
C GLY A 203 1.71 28.49 13.00
N LYS A 204 2.76 28.44 13.83
CA LYS A 204 3.28 29.60 14.57
C LYS A 204 3.86 30.66 13.63
N MET A 205 4.64 30.24 12.64
CA MET A 205 5.23 31.15 11.65
C MET A 205 4.16 31.86 10.82
N ARG A 206 3.10 31.14 10.43
CA ARG A 206 1.95 31.75 9.75
C ARG A 206 1.27 32.81 10.61
N THR A 207 0.97 32.48 11.87
CA THR A 207 0.35 33.43 12.81
C THR A 207 1.24 34.66 13.04
N MET A 208 2.55 34.46 13.19
CA MET A 208 3.51 35.55 13.34
C MET A 208 3.55 36.44 12.10
N ALA A 209 3.54 35.87 10.91
CA ALA A 209 3.52 36.61 9.65
C ALA A 209 2.22 37.43 9.49
N GLU A 210 1.07 36.88 9.88
CA GLU A 210 -0.21 37.60 9.88
C GLU A 210 -0.17 38.81 10.84
N LEU A 211 0.41 38.66 12.03
CA LEU A 211 0.62 39.76 12.97
C LEU A 211 1.58 40.81 12.40
N GLN A 212 2.70 40.39 11.80
CA GLN A 212 3.64 41.31 11.15
C GLN A 212 2.99 42.09 10.00
N LEU A 213 2.07 41.47 9.27
CA LEU A 213 1.31 42.15 8.22
C LEU A 213 0.47 43.31 8.78
N SER A 214 0.03 43.26 10.04
CA SER A 214 -0.68 44.38 10.67
C SER A 214 0.26 45.52 11.11
N ALA A 215 1.51 45.22 11.44
CA ALA A 215 2.49 46.18 11.94
C ALA A 215 3.33 46.85 10.83
N VAL A 216 3.63 46.13 9.74
CA VAL A 216 4.53 46.60 8.67
C VAL A 216 3.79 47.53 7.70
N ARG A 217 4.32 48.75 7.52
CA ARG A 217 3.77 49.78 6.63
C ARG A 217 4.35 49.74 5.20
N ASP A 218 5.53 49.16 5.02
CA ASP A 218 6.20 49.09 3.71
C ASP A 218 5.48 48.11 2.75
N THR A 219 5.15 48.60 1.56
CA THR A 219 4.34 47.84 0.57
C THR A 219 5.07 46.61 0.05
N ARG A 220 6.39 46.70 -0.17
CA ARG A 220 7.19 45.58 -0.71
C ARG A 220 7.31 44.45 0.31
N SER A 221 7.56 44.79 1.57
CA SER A 221 7.64 43.83 2.68
C SER A 221 6.29 43.16 2.93
N ARG A 222 5.18 43.91 2.88
CA ARG A 222 3.81 43.36 2.98
C ARG A 222 3.50 42.33 1.89
N GLN A 223 3.92 42.59 0.65
CA GLN A 223 3.72 41.64 -0.46
C GLN A 223 4.48 40.33 -0.25
N THR A 224 5.73 40.39 0.22
CA THR A 224 6.53 39.20 0.55
C THR A 224 5.85 38.37 1.64
N ILE A 225 5.47 39.00 2.76
CA ILE A 225 4.79 38.35 3.87
C ILE A 225 3.47 37.70 3.41
N THR A 226 2.70 38.38 2.55
CA THR A 226 1.44 37.85 2.01
C THR A 226 1.68 36.60 1.16
N ARG A 227 2.69 36.62 0.29
CA ARG A 227 3.05 35.45 -0.54
C ARG A 227 3.46 34.25 0.32
N ASP A 228 4.21 34.49 1.39
CA ASP A 228 4.69 33.43 2.29
C ASP A 228 3.51 32.83 3.09
N ILE A 229 2.55 33.67 3.54
CA ILE A 229 1.29 33.21 4.14
C ILE A 229 0.48 32.34 3.17
N GLU A 230 0.32 32.77 1.92
CA GLU A 230 -0.37 31.98 0.90
C GLU A 230 0.31 30.64 0.62
N GLN A 231 1.65 30.64 0.62
CA GLN A 231 2.42 29.41 0.46
C GLN A 231 2.13 28.43 1.61
N TRP A 232 2.14 28.88 2.87
CA TRP A 232 1.79 28.03 4.00
C TRP A 232 0.33 27.56 3.97
N LYS A 233 -0.61 28.39 3.46
CA LYS A 233 -2.00 27.97 3.24
C LYS A 233 -2.10 26.85 2.21
N ARG A 234 -1.32 26.90 1.13
CA ARG A 234 -1.26 25.82 0.14
C ARG A 234 -0.67 24.54 0.74
N MET A 235 0.40 24.63 1.54
CA MET A 235 1.00 23.47 2.21
C MET A 235 0.05 22.81 3.22
N SER A 236 -0.80 23.60 3.88
CA SER A 236 -1.78 23.08 4.85
C SER A 236 -3.04 22.48 4.22
N SER A 237 -3.29 22.75 2.93
CA SER A 237 -4.48 22.31 2.21
C SER A 237 -4.21 21.13 1.27
N ALA A 238 -2.94 20.74 1.12
CA ALA A 238 -2.49 19.61 0.33
C ALA A 238 -2.28 18.39 1.23
#